data_AF-A0A9D4Y2I0-F1
#
_entry.id   AF-A0A9D4Y2I0-F1
#
_cell.length_a   1.000
_cell.length_b   1.000
_cell.length_c   1.000
_cell.angle_alpha   90.00
_cell.angle_beta   90.00
_cell.angle_gamma   90.00
#
_symmetry.space_group_name_H-M   'P 1'
#
loop_
_entity.id
_entity.type
_entity.pdbx_description
1 polymer ?
#
loop_
_entity_poly.entity_id
_entity_poly.type
_entity_poly.pdbx_seq_one_letter_code
_entity_poly.pdbx_strand_id
1 'polypeptide(L)'
;MILEGAKSCEGSDELLPSSTARERFNLDNCKTIFFAGHESTAITASWCLTLLAIHHDWPDRVSEEVLEVCGNGNPDANKLRSMKTLTMVIQETLRLYFTAMFIGRRAYQDIDFTCEISLNFTCSHL
;
A
#
# COMPACT_ATOMS: atom_id res chain seq x y z
N MET A 1 -2.13 -6.55 -14.21
CA MET A 1 -3.50 -6.00 -14.08
C MET A 1 -3.63 -4.66 -14.82
N ILE A 2 -2.92 -3.59 -14.43
CA ILE A 2 -3.01 -2.29 -15.14
C ILE A 2 -2.48 -2.37 -16.59
N LEU A 3 -1.30 -2.97 -16.79
CA LEU A 3 -0.71 -3.13 -18.13
C LEU A 3 -1.56 -4.02 -19.06
N GLU A 4 -2.19 -5.05 -18.49
CA GLU A 4 -3.07 -5.94 -19.26
C GLU A 4 -4.41 -5.25 -19.58
N GLY A 5 -4.99 -4.51 -18.62
CA GLY A 5 -6.17 -3.68 -18.87
C GLY A 5 -5.92 -2.59 -19.92
N ALA A 6 -4.74 -1.96 -19.90
CA ALA A 6 -4.34 -0.97 -20.89
C ALA A 6 -4.24 -1.55 -22.31
N LYS A 7 -3.75 -2.79 -22.46
CA LYS A 7 -3.72 -3.51 -23.74
C LYS A 7 -5.12 -3.89 -24.21
N SER A 8 -6.00 -4.33 -23.31
CA SER A 8 -7.38 -4.67 -23.66
C SER A 8 -8.21 -3.45 -24.10
N CYS A 9 -7.90 -2.25 -23.60
CA CYS A 9 -8.51 -0.99 -24.08
C CYS A 9 -8.18 -0.65 -25.56
N GLU A 10 -7.21 -1.33 -26.17
CA GLU A 10 -6.89 -1.16 -27.60
C GLU A 10 -7.80 -2.01 -28.51
N GLY A 11 -8.57 -2.95 -27.96
CA GLY A 11 -9.19 -4.03 -28.73
C GLY A 11 -10.73 -4.10 -28.79
N SER A 12 -11.49 -3.32 -28.03
CA SER A 12 -12.96 -3.43 -28.06
C SER A 12 -13.67 -2.21 -27.46
N ASP A 13 -14.30 -1.37 -28.29
CA ASP A 13 -15.70 -0.97 -28.10
C ASP A 13 -16.21 -0.11 -29.28
N GLU A 14 -17.34 -0.50 -29.86
CA GLU A 14 -17.96 0.13 -31.04
C GLU A 14 -18.93 1.27 -30.66
N LEU A 15 -18.85 1.81 -29.44
CA LEU A 15 -19.75 2.87 -28.94
C LEU A 15 -19.07 4.14 -28.39
N LEU A 16 -17.74 4.18 -28.26
CA LEU A 16 -16.99 5.38 -27.85
C LEU A 16 -15.71 5.52 -28.70
N PRO A 17 -15.29 6.75 -29.05
CA PRO A 17 -13.99 6.95 -29.67
C PRO A 17 -12.91 6.30 -28.81
N SER A 18 -12.07 5.45 -29.42
CA SER A 18 -11.01 4.71 -28.73
C SER A 18 -10.06 5.61 -27.91
N SER A 19 -9.93 6.89 -28.29
CA SER A 19 -9.22 7.92 -27.53
C SER A 19 -9.88 8.23 -26.17
N THR A 20 -11.19 8.37 -26.12
CA THR A 20 -11.96 8.69 -24.89
C THR A 20 -11.93 7.53 -23.89
N ALA A 21 -11.99 6.29 -24.36
CA ALA A 21 -11.88 5.10 -23.51
C ALA A 21 -10.50 4.98 -22.84
N ARG A 22 -9.43 5.23 -23.62
CA ARG A 22 -8.04 5.25 -23.12
C ARG A 22 -7.83 6.36 -22.09
N GLU A 23 -8.30 7.57 -22.37
CA GLU A 23 -8.21 8.71 -21.47
C GLU A 23 -8.91 8.42 -20.14
N ARG A 24 -10.13 7.88 -20.18
CA ARG A 24 -10.87 7.47 -18.98
C ARG A 24 -10.09 6.41 -18.18
N PHE A 25 -9.56 5.37 -18.83
CA PHE A 25 -8.75 4.36 -18.16
C PHE A 25 -7.53 4.97 -17.46
N ASN A 26 -6.80 5.85 -18.14
CA ASN A 26 -5.65 6.54 -17.56
C ASN A 26 -6.05 7.38 -16.34
N LEU A 27 -7.11 8.19 -16.46
CA LEU A 27 -7.62 9.03 -15.38
C LEU A 27 -8.06 8.21 -14.17
N ASP A 28 -8.76 7.10 -14.39
CA ASP A 28 -9.26 6.25 -13.30
C ASP A 28 -8.13 5.53 -12.57
N ASN A 29 -7.10 5.08 -13.29
CA ASN A 29 -5.89 4.52 -12.67
C ASN A 29 -5.10 5.59 -11.89
N CYS A 30 -4.93 6.79 -12.45
CA CYS A 30 -4.27 7.89 -11.75
C CYS A 30 -4.99 8.25 -10.44
N LYS A 31 -6.32 8.36 -10.46
CA LYS A 31 -7.12 8.58 -9.25
C LYS A 31 -6.91 7.48 -8.23
N THR A 32 -6.96 6.22 -8.67
CA THR A 32 -6.81 5.05 -7.79
C THR A 32 -5.45 5.05 -7.09
N ILE A 33 -4.35 5.28 -7.83
CA ILE A 33 -2.99 5.34 -7.26
C ILE A 33 -2.86 6.51 -6.28
N PHE A 34 -3.40 7.67 -6.65
CA PHE A 34 -3.38 8.85 -5.79
C PHE A 34 -4.07 8.57 -4.44
N PHE A 35 -5.31 8.07 -4.46
CA PHE A 35 -6.04 7.76 -3.23
C PHE A 35 -5.37 6.66 -2.41
N ALA A 36 -4.94 5.58 -3.08
CA ALA A 36 -4.28 4.46 -2.42
C ALA A 36 -3.02 4.90 -1.66
N GLY A 37 -2.24 5.84 -2.22
CA GLY A 37 -1.01 6.35 -1.59
C GLY A 37 -1.25 7.48 -0.60
N HIS A 38 -2.19 8.39 -0.86
CA HIS A 38 -2.31 9.63 -0.10
C HIS A 38 -2.84 9.39 1.32
N GLU A 39 -4.04 8.80 1.44
CA GLU A 39 -4.69 8.61 2.73
C GLU A 39 -3.95 7.59 3.58
N SER A 40 -3.55 6.47 2.97
CA SER A 40 -2.87 5.39 3.70
C SER A 40 -1.50 5.81 4.24
N THR A 41 -0.71 6.54 3.44
CA THR A 41 0.62 7.00 3.84
C THR A 41 0.54 8.10 4.88
N ALA A 42 -0.40 9.06 4.73
CA ALA A 42 -0.56 10.16 5.68
C ALA A 42 -0.94 9.65 7.08
N ILE A 43 -1.87 8.68 7.16
CA ILE A 43 -2.26 8.06 8.43
C ILE A 43 -1.08 7.31 9.04
N THR A 44 -0.37 6.50 8.25
CA THR A 44 0.80 5.74 8.73
C THR A 44 1.89 6.67 9.27
N ALA A 45 2.20 7.75 8.55
CA ALA A 45 3.18 8.74 8.98
C ALA A 45 2.75 9.46 10.27
N SER A 46 1.46 9.78 10.40
CA SER A 46 0.91 10.42 11.61
C SER A 46 1.07 9.53 12.85
N TRP A 47 0.76 8.23 12.71
CA TRP A 47 0.97 7.27 13.80
C TRP A 47 2.46 7.06 14.12
N CYS A 48 3.32 7.01 13.10
CA CYS A 48 4.76 6.87 13.28
C CYS A 48 5.33 8.05 14.09
N LEU A 49 4.99 9.29 13.71
CA LEU A 49 5.40 10.49 14.45
C LEU A 49 4.85 10.51 15.88
N THR A 50 3.61 10.06 16.06
CA THR A 50 2.99 9.96 17.39
C THR A 50 3.74 8.96 18.28
N LEU A 51 4.07 7.77 17.75
CA LEU A 51 4.83 6.75 18.46
C LEU A 51 6.24 7.24 18.83
N LEU A 52 6.91 7.92 17.90
CA LEU A 52 8.22 8.53 18.16
C LEU A 52 8.15 9.61 19.25
N ALA A 53 7.08 10.40 19.29
CA ALA A 53 6.89 11.41 20.32
C ALA A 53 6.63 10.80 21.72
N ILE A 54 5.99 9.62 21.79
CA ILE A 54 5.68 8.92 23.05
C ILE A 54 6.88 8.12 23.57
N HIS A 55 7.69 7.56 22.67
CA HIS A 55 8.83 6.72 23.04
C HIS A 55 10.17 7.43 22.82
N HIS A 56 10.62 8.16 23.84
CA HIS A 56 11.80 9.05 23.78
C HIS A 56 13.12 8.39 23.33
N ASP A 57 13.29 7.08 23.48
CA ASP A 57 14.54 6.40 23.13
C ASP A 57 14.72 6.18 21.61
N TRP A 58 13.64 6.24 20.84
CA TRP A 58 13.64 5.92 19.40
C TRP A 58 13.97 7.09 18.47
N PRO A 59 13.50 8.33 18.73
CA PRO A 59 13.90 9.50 17.94
C PRO A 59 15.42 9.64 17.82
N ASP A 60 16.16 9.52 18.92
CA ASP A 60 17.61 9.68 18.93
C ASP A 60 18.30 8.64 18.03
N ARG A 61 17.86 7.38 18.10
CA ARG A 61 18.39 6.29 17.27
C ARG A 61 18.11 6.50 15.77
N VAL A 62 16.90 6.97 15.45
CA VAL A 62 16.52 7.26 14.06
C VAL A 62 17.31 8.46 13.53
N SER A 63 17.48 9.51 14.33
CA SER A 63 18.27 10.68 13.97
C SER A 63 19.74 10.34 13.76
N GLU A 64 20.32 9.50 14.62
CA GLU A 64 21.70 9.02 14.47
C GLU A 64 21.87 8.22 13.16
N GLU A 65 20.97 7.28 12.87
CA GLU A 65 21.00 6.51 11.62
C GLU A 65 20.87 7.41 10.38
N VAL A 66 19.97 8.40 10.42
CA VAL A 66 19.79 9.34 9.31
C VAL A 66 21.06 10.16 9.08
N LEU A 67 21.70 10.65 10.15
CA LEU A 67 22.96 11.38 10.06
C LEU A 67 24.10 10.51 9.54
N GLU A 68 24.21 9.25 9.99
CA GLU A 68 25.22 8.30 9.52
C GLU A 68 25.07 8.01 8.02
N VAL A 69 23.84 7.76 7.56
CA VAL A 69 23.57 7.33 6.18
C VAL A 69 23.57 8.51 5.20
N CYS A 70 23.00 9.65 5.60
CA CYS A 70 22.82 10.80 4.71
C CYS A 70 23.86 11.90 4.88
N GLY A 71 24.49 12.02 6.05
CA GLY A 71 25.35 13.15 6.38
C GLY A 71 24.63 14.47 6.14
N ASN A 72 25.26 15.36 5.36
CA ASN A 72 24.65 16.63 4.94
C ASN A 72 23.96 16.56 3.57
N GLY A 73 23.86 15.38 2.96
CA GLY A 73 23.25 15.18 1.66
C GLY A 73 21.77 14.79 1.76
N ASN A 74 21.06 14.90 0.64
CA ASN A 74 19.70 14.39 0.56
C ASN A 74 19.69 12.84 0.55
N PRO A 75 18.62 12.23 1.11
CA PRO A 75 18.39 10.80 0.96
C PRO A 75 18.11 10.43 -0.50
N ASP A 76 18.73 9.36 -0.97
CA ASP A 76 18.45 8.72 -2.25
C ASP A 76 17.85 7.32 -2.04
N ALA A 77 17.40 6.66 -3.11
CA ALA A 77 16.76 5.35 -3.00
C ALA A 77 17.66 4.24 -2.42
N ASN A 78 18.98 4.33 -2.58
CA ASN A 78 19.93 3.37 -2.02
C ASN A 78 20.14 3.63 -0.53
N LYS A 79 20.29 4.90 -0.14
CA LYS A 79 20.41 5.33 1.26
C LYS A 79 19.17 4.98 2.07
N LEU A 80 17.97 5.20 1.52
CA LEU A 80 16.73 4.82 2.19
C LEU A 80 16.66 3.30 2.45
N ARG A 81 17.19 2.47 1.55
CA ARG A 81 17.26 1.01 1.75
C ARG A 81 18.24 0.60 2.86
N SER A 82 19.24 1.42 3.18
CA SER A 82 20.17 1.13 4.28
C SER A 82 19.67 1.58 5.66
N MET A 83 18.60 2.38 5.75
CA MET A 83 18.03 2.86 7.02
C MET A 83 17.16 1.78 7.68
N LYS A 84 17.81 0.88 8.43
CA LYS A 84 17.16 -0.28 9.06
C LYS A 84 16.29 0.12 10.23
N THR A 85 16.74 1.06 11.05
CA THR A 85 16.05 1.55 12.25
C THR A 85 14.79 2.28 11.87
N LEU A 86 14.85 3.20 10.92
CA LEU A 86 13.66 3.86 10.39
C LEU A 86 12.68 2.85 9.80
N THR A 87 13.17 1.85 9.05
CA THR A 87 12.33 0.77 8.52
C THR A 87 11.66 -0.03 9.63
N MET A 88 12.37 -0.38 10.70
CA MET A 88 11.79 -1.07 11.86
C MET A 88 10.68 -0.26 12.52
N VAL A 89 10.86 1.04 12.71
CA VAL A 89 9.82 1.92 13.30
C VAL A 89 8.57 1.96 12.42
N ILE A 90 8.73 2.07 11.09
CA ILE A 90 7.59 2.06 10.16
C ILE A 90 6.86 0.72 10.20
N GLN A 91 7.60 -0.40 10.20
CA GLN A 91 7.00 -1.74 10.27
C GLN A 91 6.26 -1.96 11.59
N GLU A 92 6.83 -1.50 12.70
CA GLU A 92 6.18 -1.60 14.01
C GLU A 92 4.92 -0.71 14.10
N THR A 93 4.97 0.47 13.50
CA THR A 93 3.79 1.33 13.35
C THR A 93 2.69 0.62 12.57
N LEU A 94 3.01 -0.01 11.44
CA LEU A 94 2.04 -0.76 10.63
C LEU A 94 1.51 -2.01 11.35
N ARG A 95 2.32 -2.63 12.22
CA ARG A 95 1.91 -3.77 13.05
C ARG A 95 0.91 -3.35 14.13
N LEU A 96 1.11 -2.18 14.74
CA LEU A 96 0.27 -1.66 15.83
C LEU A 96 -1.00 -0.95 15.31
N TYR A 97 -0.85 -0.12 14.28
CA TYR A 97 -1.88 0.77 13.76
C TYR A 97 -2.05 0.58 12.25
N PHE A 98 -2.44 -0.63 11.86
CA PHE A 98 -2.63 -0.97 10.45
C PHE A 98 -3.67 -0.05 9.80
N THR A 99 -3.26 0.66 8.76
CA THR A 99 -4.09 1.67 8.10
C THR A 99 -5.24 1.08 7.26
N ALA A 100 -5.14 -0.17 6.82
CA ALA A 100 -6.20 -0.82 6.05
C ALA A 100 -7.04 -1.76 6.93
N MET A 101 -8.15 -1.26 7.49
CA MET A 101 -8.96 -2.01 8.44
C MET A 101 -9.43 -3.41 7.96
N PHE A 102 -9.57 -3.61 6.64
CA PHE A 102 -10.02 -4.89 6.06
C PHE A 102 -9.32 -5.22 4.74
N ILE A 103 -9.04 -6.51 4.53
CA ILE A 103 -8.57 -7.05 3.25
C ILE A 103 -9.65 -7.95 2.67
N GLY A 104 -10.42 -7.42 1.70
CA GLY A 104 -11.40 -8.20 0.97
C GLY A 104 -10.74 -9.17 -0.01
N ARG A 105 -11.20 -10.43 -0.02
CA ARG A 105 -10.85 -11.44 -1.03
C ARG A 105 -12.14 -12.08 -1.53
N ARG A 106 -12.20 -12.35 -2.84
CA ARG A 106 -13.25 -13.16 -3.47
C ARG A 106 -12.57 -14.38 -4.08
N ALA A 107 -13.02 -15.58 -3.70
CA ALA A 107 -12.59 -16.82 -4.32
C ALA A 107 -13.23 -16.92 -5.72
N TYR A 108 -12.43 -17.20 -6.74
CA TYR A 108 -12.90 -17.41 -8.12
C TYR A 108 -13.04 -18.91 -8.46
N GLN A 109 -12.50 -19.77 -7.61
CA GLN A 109 -12.55 -21.23 -7.67
C GLN A 109 -12.62 -21.75 -6.23
N ASP A 110 -13.00 -23.00 -6.06
CA ASP A 110 -13.07 -23.63 -4.75
C ASP A 110 -11.67 -23.72 -4.12
N ILE A 111 -11.59 -23.39 -2.83
CA ILE A 111 -10.36 -23.41 -2.06
C ILE A 111 -10.61 -24.24 -0.80
N ASP A 112 -9.86 -25.33 -0.66
CA ASP A 112 -9.85 -26.12 0.57
C ASP A 112 -8.99 -25.41 1.61
N PHE A 113 -9.65 -24.75 2.56
CA PHE A 113 -8.97 -24.23 3.74
C PHE A 113 -8.89 -25.33 4.81
N THR A 114 -7.69 -25.72 5.22
CA THR A 114 -7.51 -26.53 6.43
C THR A 114 -7.74 -25.63 7.64
N CYS A 115 -9.00 -25.40 8.00
CA CYS A 115 -9.36 -24.58 9.16
C CYS A 115 -10.17 -25.42 10.15
N GLU A 116 -9.59 -25.70 11.32
CA GLU A 116 -10.28 -26.27 12.49
C GLU A 116 -11.30 -25.29 13.13
N ILE A 117 -11.51 -24.12 12.53
CA ILE A 117 -12.52 -23.16 12.96
C ILE A 117 -13.75 -23.39 12.09
N SER A 118 -14.76 -24.05 12.67
CA SER A 118 -16.06 -24.32 12.07
C SER A 118 -16.81 -23.03 11.79
N LEU A 119 -16.47 -22.32 10.73
CA LEU A 119 -17.31 -21.26 10.18
C LEU A 119 -18.03 -21.81 8.96
N ASN A 120 -19.29 -22.19 9.19
CA ASN A 120 -20.26 -22.56 8.16
C ASN A 120 -20.51 -21.38 7.22
N PHE A 121 -19.61 -21.15 6.27
CA PHE A 121 -19.92 -20.37 5.07
C PHE A 121 -20.30 -21.35 3.96
N THR A 122 -21.55 -21.79 3.97
CA THR A 122 -22.16 -22.39 2.79
C THR A 122 -22.27 -21.31 1.72
N CYS A 123 -21.46 -21.41 0.67
CA CYS A 123 -21.63 -20.67 -0.57
C CYS A 123 -22.86 -21.24 -1.29
N SER A 124 -24.05 -20.76 -0.91
CA SER A 124 -25.29 -21.06 -1.63
C SER A 124 -25.37 -20.11 -2.81
N HIS A 125 -25.29 -20.65 -4.03
CA HIS A 125 -25.57 -19.95 -5.29
C HIS A 125 -26.83 -19.07 -5.18
N LEU A 126 -26.66 -17.78 -5.46
CA LEU A 126 -27.70 -16.84 -5.87
C LEU A 126 -27.15 -15.99 -7.00
#